data_AF-A0A382LPC1-F1
#
_entry.id   AF-A0A382LPC1-F1
#
_cell.length_a   1.000
_cell.length_b   1.000
_cell.length_c   1.000
_cell.angle_alpha   90.00
_cell.angle_beta   90.00
_cell.angle_gamma   90.00
#
_symmetry.space_group_name_H-M   'P 1'
#
loop_
_entity.id
_entity.type
_entity.pdbx_description
1 polymer ?
#
loop_
_entity_poly.entity_id
_entity_poly.type
_entity_poly.pdbx_seq_one_letter_code
_entity_poly.pdbx_strand_id
1 'polypeptide(L)'
;MDLLKSFKTDKLFAILTLLFSSFASIAAPATIVPFEIAISDEAISDLKNRLQNTRLPDQISQTTWEYGTDREYLIELIDYWRNEFNWREQESTLNQFDQFKTEIDGLEMHFIHQRSPHPDAIPLMIVHGWPGSISEFTKIIGPL
;
A
#
# COMPACT_ATOMS: atom_id res chain seq x y z
N MET A 1 28.31 57.46 -23.74
CA MET A 1 28.59 58.25 -22.53
C MET A 1 27.38 58.16 -21.64
N ASP A 2 27.63 57.77 -20.40
CA ASP A 2 26.75 57.13 -19.42
C ASP A 2 25.34 57.70 -19.25
N LEU A 3 24.32 56.84 -19.39
CA LEU A 3 23.01 56.96 -18.73
C LEU A 3 22.29 55.59 -18.58
N LEU A 4 23.03 54.48 -18.62
CA LEU A 4 22.51 53.10 -18.44
C LEU A 4 23.36 52.29 -17.45
N LYS A 5 23.68 52.90 -16.31
CA LYS A 5 24.26 52.20 -15.16
C LYS A 5 23.53 52.67 -13.91
N SER A 6 22.94 51.72 -13.20
CA SER A 6 22.33 51.84 -11.86
C SER A 6 20.81 51.71 -11.84
N PHE A 7 20.30 50.51 -12.10
CA PHE A 7 19.21 49.97 -11.29
C PHE A 7 19.52 48.51 -10.95
N LYS A 8 19.79 48.33 -9.67
CA LYS A 8 20.35 47.17 -9.00
C LYS A 8 19.36 46.00 -8.99
N THR A 9 19.85 44.83 -9.35
CA THR A 9 19.22 43.51 -9.47
C THR A 9 18.83 42.85 -8.14
N ASP A 10 18.27 43.59 -7.18
CA ASP A 10 18.08 43.06 -5.80
C ASP A 10 16.62 42.97 -5.34
N LYS A 11 15.62 43.16 -6.22
CA LYS A 11 14.19 43.17 -5.81
C LYS A 11 13.29 42.12 -6.44
N LEU A 12 13.78 41.28 -7.36
CA LEU A 12 12.99 40.17 -7.89
C LEU A 12 13.19 38.84 -7.14
N PHE A 13 14.23 38.70 -6.32
CA PHE A 13 14.49 37.43 -5.61
C PHE A 13 13.74 37.30 -4.28
N ALA A 14 13.22 38.39 -3.72
CA ALA A 14 12.58 38.39 -2.39
C ALA A 14 11.06 38.10 -2.41
N ILE A 15 10.41 38.14 -3.58
CA ILE A 15 8.95 37.92 -3.69
C ILE A 15 8.62 36.46 -4.07
N LEU A 16 9.57 35.69 -4.58
CA LEU A 16 9.35 34.27 -4.91
C LEU A 16 9.58 33.32 -3.72
N THR A 17 10.17 33.79 -2.62
CA THR A 17 10.44 32.96 -1.42
C THR A 17 9.30 32.96 -0.40
N LEU A 18 8.26 33.79 -0.58
CA LEU A 18 7.18 33.99 0.40
C LEU A 18 5.91 33.17 0.16
N LEU A 19 5.91 32.24 -0.81
CA LEU A 19 4.79 31.30 -1.04
C LEU A 19 5.13 29.83 -0.76
N PHE A 20 6.28 29.53 -0.15
CA PHE A 20 6.67 28.16 0.24
C PHE A 20 6.96 28.01 1.74
N SER A 21 6.52 28.94 2.59
CA SER A 21 6.77 28.89 4.04
C SER A 21 5.59 28.39 4.88
N SER A 22 4.62 27.69 4.28
CA SER A 22 3.51 27.10 5.04
C SER A 22 3.19 25.66 4.61
N PHE A 23 4.21 24.79 4.58
CA PHE A 23 4.03 23.33 4.60
C PHE A 23 5.09 22.63 5.45
N ALA A 24 5.64 23.32 6.44
CA ALA A 24 6.43 22.69 7.49
C ALA A 24 5.72 22.92 8.81
N SER A 25 4.57 22.24 8.99
CA SER A 25 4.33 21.72 10.33
C SER A 25 5.47 20.72 10.54
N ILE A 26 6.44 21.09 11.37
CA ILE A 26 7.40 20.10 11.88
C ILE A 26 6.56 19.23 12.81
N ALA A 27 5.94 18.21 12.23
CA ALA A 27 5.43 17.09 13.00
C ALA A 27 6.61 16.59 13.84
N ALA A 28 6.38 16.39 15.14
CA ALA A 28 7.32 15.66 15.98
C ALA A 28 7.73 14.38 15.23
N PRO A 29 8.99 13.91 15.34
CA PRO A 29 9.43 12.73 14.59
C PRO A 29 8.42 11.61 14.81
N ALA A 30 7.71 11.25 13.73
CA ALA A 30 6.64 10.28 13.79
C ALA A 30 7.24 8.98 14.33
N THR A 31 6.70 8.50 15.46
CA THR A 31 7.27 7.32 16.12
C THR A 31 7.01 6.11 15.22
N ILE A 32 8.09 5.57 14.64
CA ILE A 32 8.04 4.36 13.84
C ILE A 32 8.06 3.16 14.78
N VAL A 33 7.02 2.34 14.75
CA VAL A 33 6.89 1.15 15.59
C VAL A 33 6.88 -0.12 14.73
N PRO A 34 7.49 -1.22 15.19
CA PRO A 34 7.35 -2.52 14.52
C PRO A 34 5.88 -2.94 14.43
N PHE A 35 5.53 -3.61 13.34
CA PHE A 35 4.21 -4.16 13.10
C PHE A 35 4.31 -5.62 12.68
N GLU A 36 3.37 -6.43 13.15
CA GLU A 36 3.21 -7.82 12.75
C GLU A 36 1.74 -8.04 12.37
N ILE A 37 1.51 -8.72 11.25
CA ILE A 37 0.17 -9.10 10.81
C ILE A 37 -0.30 -10.22 11.73
N ALA A 38 -1.41 -10.00 12.44
CA ALA A 38 -2.02 -10.97 13.34
C ALA A 38 -3.53 -10.96 13.16
N ILE A 39 -4.03 -11.82 12.28
CA ILE A 39 -5.45 -11.96 11.96
C ILE A 39 -6.08 -12.96 12.93
N SER A 40 -7.15 -12.55 13.59
CA SER A 40 -7.79 -13.37 14.62
C SER A 40 -8.40 -14.65 14.04
N ASP A 41 -8.39 -15.74 14.83
CA ASP A 41 -9.09 -16.98 14.47
C ASP A 41 -10.59 -16.72 14.25
N GLU A 42 -11.17 -15.77 14.99
CA GLU A 42 -12.56 -15.33 14.83
C GLU A 42 -12.82 -14.75 13.43
N ALA A 43 -11.94 -13.88 12.92
CA ALA A 43 -12.08 -13.32 11.58
C ALA A 43 -11.98 -14.39 10.49
N ILE A 44 -11.07 -15.37 10.66
CA ILE A 44 -10.94 -16.51 9.72
C ILE A 44 -12.18 -17.40 9.79
N SER A 45 -12.71 -17.66 10.99
CA SER A 45 -13.94 -18.44 11.16
C SER A 45 -15.15 -17.74 10.55
N ASP A 46 -15.28 -16.43 10.76
CA ASP A 46 -16.35 -15.61 10.15
C ASP A 46 -16.26 -15.64 8.62
N LEU A 47 -15.07 -15.50 8.04
CA LEU A 47 -14.85 -15.65 6.60
C LEU A 47 -15.35 -17.00 6.08
N LYS A 48 -14.98 -18.11 6.74
CA LYS A 48 -15.42 -19.46 6.34
C LYS A 48 -16.94 -19.61 6.43
N ASN A 49 -17.57 -19.08 7.47
CA ASN A 49 -19.01 -19.11 7.64
C ASN A 49 -19.72 -18.32 6.53
N ARG A 50 -19.19 -17.15 6.13
CA ARG A 50 -19.76 -16.36 5.03
C ARG A 50 -19.64 -17.07 3.69
N LEU A 51 -18.47 -17.65 3.39
CA LEU A 51 -18.25 -18.42 2.18
C LEU A 51 -19.22 -19.62 2.10
N GLN A 52 -19.41 -20.35 3.20
CA GLN A 52 -20.34 -21.49 3.26
C GLN A 52 -21.80 -21.09 3.02
N ASN A 53 -22.22 -19.92 3.51
CA ASN A 53 -23.60 -19.44 3.38
C ASN A 53 -23.82 -18.54 2.16
N THR A 54 -22.90 -18.55 1.19
CA THR A 54 -22.99 -17.71 0.00
C THR A 54 -24.20 -18.10 -0.85
N ARG A 55 -25.07 -17.13 -1.14
CA ARG A 55 -26.13 -17.26 -2.14
C ARG A 55 -25.64 -16.69 -3.46
N LEU A 56 -25.44 -17.55 -4.45
CA LEU A 56 -24.96 -17.15 -5.78
C LEU A 56 -26.09 -16.55 -6.62
N PRO A 57 -25.77 -15.55 -7.47
CA PRO A 57 -26.70 -15.06 -8.48
C PRO A 57 -26.86 -16.06 -9.64
N ASP A 58 -27.89 -15.84 -10.44
CA ASP A 58 -28.06 -16.53 -11.72
C ASP A 58 -27.14 -15.92 -12.79
N GLN A 59 -26.83 -16.69 -13.82
CA GLN A 59 -26.06 -16.25 -15.01
C GLN A 59 -26.92 -16.41 -16.27
N ILE A 60 -26.77 -15.48 -17.21
CA ILE A 60 -27.45 -15.57 -18.52
C ILE A 60 -26.94 -16.81 -19.24
N SER A 61 -27.85 -17.63 -19.76
CA SER A 61 -27.51 -18.87 -20.44
C SER A 61 -26.54 -18.63 -21.60
N GLN A 62 -25.53 -19.50 -21.74
CA GLN A 62 -24.50 -19.44 -22.80
C GLN A 62 -23.63 -18.18 -22.79
N THR A 63 -23.53 -17.50 -21.64
CA THR A 63 -22.54 -16.43 -21.40
C THR A 63 -21.46 -16.90 -20.42
N THR A 64 -20.34 -16.21 -20.39
CA THR A 64 -19.22 -16.40 -19.45
C THR A 64 -18.82 -15.04 -18.85
N TRP A 65 -17.64 -14.52 -19.20
CA TRP A 65 -17.06 -13.30 -18.64
C TRP A 65 -17.56 -11.99 -19.26
N GLU A 66 -18.40 -12.05 -20.29
CA GLU A 66 -18.82 -10.88 -21.07
C GLU A 66 -19.58 -9.83 -20.23
N TYR A 67 -20.21 -10.27 -19.14
CA TYR A 67 -21.04 -9.42 -18.27
C TYR A 67 -20.53 -9.35 -16.83
N GLY A 68 -19.26 -9.71 -16.60
CA GLY A 68 -18.65 -9.74 -15.27
C GLY A 68 -18.09 -11.10 -14.93
N THR A 69 -17.94 -11.39 -13.64
CA THR A 69 -17.37 -12.66 -13.18
C THR A 69 -18.23 -13.84 -13.63
N ASP A 70 -17.59 -14.81 -14.27
CA ASP A 70 -18.23 -16.08 -14.60
C ASP A 70 -18.62 -16.86 -13.33
N ARG A 71 -19.84 -17.39 -13.31
CA ARG A 71 -20.46 -18.04 -12.16
C ARG A 71 -19.77 -19.35 -11.81
N GLU A 72 -19.36 -20.15 -12.80
CA GLU A 72 -18.70 -21.42 -12.53
C GLU A 72 -17.31 -21.18 -11.95
N TYR A 73 -16.57 -20.20 -12.49
CA TYR A 73 -15.32 -19.76 -11.88
C TYR A 73 -15.52 -19.24 -10.45
N LEU A 74 -16.58 -18.46 -10.18
CA LEU A 74 -16.86 -17.97 -8.83
C LEU A 74 -17.16 -19.12 -7.84
N ILE A 75 -17.84 -20.18 -8.29
CA ILE A 75 -18.07 -21.39 -7.48
C ILE A 75 -16.74 -22.05 -7.12
N GLU A 76 -15.87 -22.27 -8.11
CA GLU A 76 -14.53 -22.84 -7.90
C GLU A 76 -13.70 -21.98 -6.94
N LEU A 77 -13.73 -20.66 -7.12
CA LEU A 77 -13.00 -19.72 -6.26
C LEU A 77 -13.51 -19.75 -4.81
N ILE A 78 -14.84 -19.80 -4.60
CA ILE A 78 -15.42 -19.94 -3.25
C ILE A 78 -15.01 -21.26 -2.63
N ASP A 79 -15.00 -22.35 -3.39
CA ASP A 79 -14.61 -23.67 -2.88
C ASP A 79 -13.13 -23.69 -2.45
N TYR A 80 -12.24 -23.15 -3.28
CA TYR A 80 -10.82 -22.98 -2.96
C TYR A 80 -10.63 -22.15 -1.69
N TRP A 81 -11.28 -21.00 -1.58
CA TRP A 81 -11.18 -20.14 -0.38
C TRP A 81 -11.68 -20.82 0.89
N ARG A 82 -12.71 -21.66 0.77
CA ARG A 82 -13.29 -22.37 1.91
C ARG A 82 -12.41 -23.54 2.36
N ASN A 83 -11.87 -24.30 1.42
CA ASN A 83 -11.32 -25.63 1.69
C ASN A 83 -9.79 -25.68 1.62
N GLU A 84 -9.16 -24.85 0.80
CA GLU A 84 -7.75 -24.98 0.43
C GLU A 84 -6.91 -23.75 0.83
N PHE A 85 -7.50 -22.55 0.80
CA PHE A 85 -6.78 -21.33 1.11
C PHE A 85 -6.37 -21.27 2.59
N ASN A 86 -5.06 -21.22 2.84
CA ASN A 86 -4.49 -21.20 4.17
C ASN A 86 -4.04 -19.80 4.57
N TRP A 87 -4.84 -19.11 5.39
CA TRP A 87 -4.52 -17.76 5.82
C TRP A 87 -3.29 -17.68 6.75
N ARG A 88 -3.02 -18.72 7.53
CA ARG A 88 -1.84 -18.79 8.40
C ARG A 88 -0.54 -18.87 7.61
N GLU A 89 -0.56 -19.53 6.45
CA GLU A 89 0.57 -19.56 5.52
C GLU A 89 0.83 -18.19 4.89
N GLN A 90 -0.23 -17.48 4.49
CA GLN A 90 -0.10 -16.13 3.93
C GLN A 90 0.39 -15.12 4.96
N GLU A 91 -0.16 -15.17 6.17
CA GLU A 91 0.28 -14.35 7.32
C GLU A 91 1.76 -14.58 7.63
N SER A 92 2.18 -15.84 7.75
CA SER A 92 3.59 -16.21 7.97
C SER A 92 4.50 -15.67 6.85
N THR A 93 4.08 -15.81 5.59
CA THR A 93 4.83 -15.32 4.43
C THR A 93 4.98 -13.80 4.44
N LEU A 94 3.91 -13.06 4.74
CA LEU A 94 3.95 -11.60 4.80
C LEU A 94 4.76 -11.07 5.99
N ASN A 95 4.75 -11.80 7.11
CA ASN A 95 5.55 -11.46 8.30
C ASN A 95 7.04 -11.81 8.17
N GLN A 96 7.49 -12.37 7.04
CA GLN A 96 8.93 -12.49 6.74
C GLN A 96 9.57 -11.13 6.44
N PHE A 97 8.77 -10.09 6.19
CA PHE A 97 9.25 -8.75 5.89
C PHE A 97 9.24 -7.84 7.13
N ASP A 98 10.24 -6.96 7.21
CA ASP A 98 10.32 -5.92 8.24
C ASP A 98 9.21 -4.90 8.02
N GLN A 99 8.17 -4.97 8.86
CA GLN A 99 6.96 -4.16 8.77
C GLN A 99 6.87 -3.15 9.91
N PHE A 100 6.33 -1.98 9.60
CA PHE A 100 6.23 -0.89 10.55
C PHE A 100 4.93 -0.12 10.39
N LYS A 101 4.59 0.62 11.44
CA LYS A 101 3.56 1.65 11.44
C LYS A 101 4.12 2.98 11.92
N THR A 102 3.53 4.06 11.45
CA THR A 102 3.82 5.42 11.92
C THR A 102 2.60 6.30 11.73
N GLU A 103 2.51 7.42 12.44
CA GLU A 103 1.43 8.39 12.28
C GLU A 103 1.90 9.59 11.44
N ILE A 104 1.19 9.88 10.34
CA ILE A 104 1.44 11.04 9.48
C ILE A 104 0.12 11.78 9.32
N ASP A 105 0.09 13.06 9.70
CA ASP A 105 -1.10 13.91 9.63
C ASP A 105 -2.35 13.30 10.29
N GLY A 106 -2.16 12.57 11.39
CA GLY A 106 -3.23 11.89 12.14
C GLY A 106 -3.71 10.57 11.52
N LEU A 107 -3.04 10.07 10.47
CA LEU A 107 -3.32 8.79 9.85
C LEU A 107 -2.24 7.77 10.20
N GLU A 108 -2.67 6.59 10.65
CA GLU A 108 -1.77 5.46 10.85
C GLU A 108 -1.42 4.85 9.48
N MET A 109 -0.13 4.91 9.14
CA MET A 109 0.42 4.44 7.88
C MET A 109 1.21 3.15 8.12
N HIS A 110 0.83 2.06 7.46
CA HIS A 110 1.61 0.81 7.39
C HIS A 110 2.57 0.83 6.21
N PHE A 111 3.76 0.27 6.40
CA PHE A 111 4.73 0.07 5.33
C PHE A 111 5.68 -1.09 5.63
N ILE A 112 6.24 -1.67 4.56
CA ILE A 112 7.42 -2.55 4.64
C ILE A 112 8.66 -1.67 4.43
N HIS A 113 9.69 -1.87 5.25
CA HIS A 113 10.98 -1.22 5.05
C HIS A 113 12.11 -2.23 5.22
N GLN A 114 12.63 -2.69 4.08
CA GLN A 114 13.79 -3.58 4.04
C GLN A 114 15.07 -2.79 3.81
N ARG A 115 16.00 -2.88 4.76
CA ARG A 115 17.28 -2.18 4.66
C ARG A 115 18.28 -3.02 3.90
N SER A 116 18.88 -2.42 2.87
CA SER A 116 20.02 -3.01 2.18
C SER A 116 21.20 -3.16 3.16
N PRO A 117 22.00 -4.23 3.06
CA PRO A 117 23.27 -4.34 3.77
C PRO A 117 24.35 -3.39 3.22
N HIS A 118 24.13 -2.79 2.04
CA HIS A 118 25.07 -1.86 1.44
C HIS A 118 24.87 -0.44 1.97
N PRO A 119 25.93 0.21 2.50
CA PRO A 119 25.80 1.54 3.13
C PRO A 119 25.40 2.65 2.17
N ASP A 120 25.73 2.53 0.88
CA ASP A 120 25.44 3.52 -0.16
C ASP A 120 24.25 3.11 -1.04
N ALA A 121 23.39 2.20 -0.55
CA ALA A 121 22.21 1.77 -1.30
C ALA A 121 21.27 2.94 -1.59
N ILE A 122 20.79 3.00 -2.84
CA ILE A 122 19.82 4.01 -3.25
C ILE A 122 18.45 3.62 -2.67
N PRO A 123 17.80 4.48 -1.87
CA PRO A 123 16.47 4.19 -1.36
C PRO A 123 15.46 4.15 -2.51
N LEU A 124 14.70 3.06 -2.60
CA LEU A 124 13.60 2.90 -3.56
C LEU A 124 12.27 2.91 -2.82
N MET A 125 11.36 3.77 -3.27
CA MET A 125 9.97 3.78 -2.81
C MET A 125 9.10 3.10 -3.87
N ILE A 126 8.33 2.10 -3.44
CA ILE A 126 7.40 1.37 -4.29
C ILE A 126 5.99 1.57 -3.72
N VAL A 127 5.05 1.95 -4.58
CA VAL A 127 3.68 2.29 -4.19
C VAL A 127 2.72 1.43 -5.00
N HIS A 128 1.78 0.76 -4.33
CA HIS A 128 0.76 -0.06 -4.99
C HIS A 128 -0.38 0.80 -5.55
N GLY A 129 -1.16 0.20 -6.46
CA GLY A 129 -2.38 0.80 -6.99
C GLY A 129 -3.65 0.21 -6.37
N TRP A 130 -4.78 0.44 -7.02
CA TRP A 130 -6.05 -0.24 -6.77
C TRP A 130 -6.33 -1.23 -7.91
N PRO A 131 -6.85 -2.45 -7.66
CA PRO A 131 -7.29 -3.05 -6.38
C PRO A 131 -6.18 -3.77 -5.60
N GLY A 132 -4.93 -3.29 -5.73
CA GLY A 132 -3.73 -3.90 -5.21
C GLY A 132 -3.39 -3.58 -3.75
N SER A 133 -2.24 -4.10 -3.29
CA SER A 133 -1.70 -3.85 -1.95
C SER A 133 -0.20 -4.19 -1.87
N ILE A 134 0.40 -4.01 -0.70
CA ILE A 134 1.80 -4.41 -0.42
C ILE A 134 2.13 -5.87 -0.74
N SER A 135 1.13 -6.77 -0.78
CA SER A 135 1.32 -8.18 -1.11
C SER A 135 1.88 -8.41 -2.52
N GLU A 136 1.65 -7.49 -3.45
CA GLU A 136 2.16 -7.54 -4.82
C GLU A 136 3.70 -7.49 -4.88
N PHE A 137 4.33 -6.88 -3.89
CA PHE A 137 5.78 -6.64 -3.86
C PHE A 137 6.58 -7.75 -3.19
N THR A 138 5.93 -8.75 -2.60
CA THR A 138 6.58 -9.88 -1.91
C THR A 138 7.62 -10.60 -2.79
N LYS A 139 7.37 -10.69 -4.10
CA LYS A 139 8.30 -11.30 -5.08
C LYS A 139 9.38 -10.35 -5.60
N ILE A 140 9.25 -9.05 -5.35
CA ILE A 140 10.17 -8.01 -5.81
C ILE A 140 11.18 -7.66 -4.72
N ILE A 141 10.74 -7.65 -3.46
CA ILE A 141 11.57 -7.25 -2.32
C ILE A 141 12.74 -8.23 -2.10
N GLY A 142 12.52 -9.54 -2.21
CA GLY A 142 13.57 -10.54 -1.94
C GLY A 142 14.82 -10.42 -2.84
N PRO A 143 14.66 -10.22 -4.17
CA PRO A 143 15.80 -9.98 -5.07
C PRO A 143 16.50 -8.63 -4.97
N LEU A 144 15.96 -7.64 -4.24
CA LEU A 144 16.49 -6.28 -4.11
C LEU A 144 17.37 -6.13 -2.86
#